data_AF-A0A9P2H5R0-F1
#
_entry.id   AF-A0A9P2H5R0-F1
#
_cell.length_a   1.000
_cell.length_b   1.000
_cell.length_c   1.000
_cell.angle_alpha   90.00
_cell.angle_beta   90.00
_cell.angle_gamma   90.00
#
_symmetry.space_group_name_H-M   'P 1'
#
loop_
_entity.id
_entity.type
_entity.pdbx_description
1 polymer ?
#
loop_
_entity_poly.entity_id
_entity_poly.type
_entity_poly.pdbx_seq_one_letter_code
_entity_poly.pdbx_strand_id
1 'polypeptide(L)'
;MSFLLDPPLLFVCGVLIERRLPVDRRDAAEAAALGVFFGASFGLYHNVPGLGMLWRPFRAQNGRDFMWNSGVFSVDVARAEWPLHAMAAAIFATYPFFIKLGRRLGRRI
;
A
#
# COMPACT_ATOMS: atom_id res chain seq x y z
N MET A 1 -9.64 4.63 -0.75
CA MET A 1 -8.65 4.39 0.31
C MET A 1 -7.39 3.85 -0.33
N SER A 2 -6.21 4.44 -0.09
CA SER A 2 -4.95 3.79 -0.50
C SER A 2 -4.90 2.37 0.05
N PHE A 3 -5.33 2.16 1.30
CA PHE A 3 -5.41 0.83 1.90
C PHE A 3 -6.29 -0.20 1.18
N LEU A 4 -7.26 0.24 0.35
CA LEU A 4 -8.08 -0.67 -0.45
C LEU A 4 -7.46 -0.94 -1.83
N LEU A 5 -6.66 -0.01 -2.35
CA LEU A 5 -5.96 -0.13 -3.63
C LEU A 5 -4.62 -0.87 -3.49
N ASP A 6 -3.96 -0.76 -2.33
CA ASP A 6 -2.66 -1.36 -2.07
C ASP A 6 -2.69 -2.90 -2.17
N PRO A 7 -3.69 -3.63 -1.63
CA PRO A 7 -3.73 -5.09 -1.75
C PRO A 7 -3.90 -5.60 -3.19
N PRO A 8 -4.84 -5.10 -4.02
CA PRO A 8 -4.90 -5.44 -5.44
C PRO A 8 -3.63 -5.07 -6.21
N LEU A 9 -3.04 -3.90 -5.93
CA LEU A 9 -1.80 -3.48 -6.60
C LEU A 9 -0.62 -4.38 -6.24
N LEU A 10 -0.43 -4.70 -4.96
CA LEU A 10 0.61 -5.63 -4.51
C LEU A 10 0.43 -7.02 -5.12
N PHE A 11 -0.81 -7.48 -5.24
CA PHE A 11 -1.11 -8.73 -5.94
C PHE A 11 -0.71 -8.67 -7.42
N VAL A 12 -1.09 -7.62 -8.14
CA VAL A 12 -0.70 -7.42 -9.55
C VAL A 12 0.81 -7.30 -9.70
N CYS A 13 1.50 -6.58 -8.80
CA CYS A 13 2.96 -6.52 -8.75
C CYS A 13 3.56 -7.92 -8.59
N GLY A 14 3.02 -8.74 -7.69
CA GLY A 14 3.46 -10.12 -7.50
C GLY A 14 3.32 -10.96 -8.77
N VAL A 15 2.20 -10.86 -9.48
CA VAL A 15 1.99 -11.54 -10.76
C VAL A 15 3.00 -11.06 -11.81
N LEU A 16 3.22 -9.75 -11.92
CA LEU A 16 4.14 -9.18 -12.92
C LEU A 16 5.59 -9.53 -12.62
N ILE A 17 6.02 -9.47 -11.35
CA ILE A 17 7.36 -9.88 -10.92
C ILE A 17 7.63 -11.31 -11.35
N GLU A 18 6.69 -12.22 -11.09
CA GLU A 18 6.88 -13.63 -11.39
C GLU A 18 6.90 -13.92 -12.91
N ARG A 19 6.07 -13.22 -13.69
CA ARG A 19 5.94 -13.46 -15.14
C ARG A 19 6.95 -12.73 -16.00
N ARG A 20 7.44 -11.57 -15.55
CA ARG A 20 8.26 -10.66 -16.39
C ARG A 20 9.71 -10.61 -15.99
N LEU A 21 10.06 -10.97 -14.76
CA LEU A 21 11.44 -10.87 -14.29
C LEU A 21 12.18 -12.21 -14.32
N PRO A 22 13.47 -12.19 -14.68
CA PRO A 22 14.40 -13.28 -14.45
C PRO A 22 14.42 -13.69 -12.98
N VAL A 23 14.59 -15.00 -12.71
CA VAL A 23 14.49 -15.59 -11.36
C VAL A 23 15.41 -14.90 -10.35
N ASP A 24 16.62 -14.55 -10.77
CA ASP A 24 17.65 -13.84 -10.00
C ASP A 24 17.23 -12.44 -9.54
N ARG A 25 16.24 -11.81 -10.21
CA ARG A 25 15.79 -10.45 -9.89
C ARG A 25 14.46 -10.40 -9.14
N ARG A 26 13.75 -11.52 -9.01
CA ARG A 26 12.38 -11.54 -8.46
C ARG A 26 12.34 -11.12 -6.99
N ASP A 27 13.31 -11.58 -6.19
CA ASP A 27 13.33 -11.28 -4.77
C ASP A 27 13.74 -9.84 -4.48
N ALA A 28 14.67 -9.29 -5.27
CA ALA A 28 15.01 -7.87 -5.21
C ALA A 28 13.83 -6.99 -5.61
N ALA A 29 13.06 -7.38 -6.63
CA ALA A 29 11.88 -6.66 -7.07
C ALA A 29 10.72 -6.76 -6.07
N GLU A 30 10.53 -7.91 -5.41
CA GLU A 30 9.57 -8.03 -4.30
C GLU A 30 9.95 -7.10 -3.15
N ALA A 31 11.22 -7.11 -2.74
CA ALA A 31 11.71 -6.23 -1.68
C ALA A 31 11.56 -4.74 -2.04
N ALA A 32 11.88 -4.36 -3.28
CA ALA A 32 11.69 -3.00 -3.77
C ALA A 32 10.22 -2.59 -3.79
N ALA A 33 9.32 -3.44 -4.28
CA ALA A 33 7.89 -3.18 -4.28
C ALA A 33 7.37 -3.00 -2.85
N LEU A 34 7.67 -3.94 -1.94
CA LEU A 34 7.32 -3.81 -0.53
C LEU A 34 7.89 -2.53 0.08
N GLY A 35 9.15 -2.20 -0.19
CA GLY A 35 9.79 -0.97 0.30
C GLY A 35 9.09 0.29 -0.17
N VAL A 36 8.69 0.35 -1.44
CA VAL A 36 7.92 1.48 -1.98
C VAL A 36 6.54 1.55 -1.33
N PHE A 37 5.82 0.43 -1.21
CA PHE A 37 4.50 0.41 -0.58
C PHE A 37 4.56 0.79 0.90
N PHE A 38 5.50 0.24 1.67
CA PHE A 38 5.70 0.61 3.07
C PHE A 38 6.16 2.06 3.20
N GLY A 39 7.15 2.50 2.42
CA GLY A 39 7.69 3.86 2.50
C GLY A 39 6.66 4.92 2.12
N ALA A 40 5.96 4.73 1.00
CA ALA A 40 4.91 5.64 0.56
C ALA A 40 3.76 5.68 1.56
N SER A 41 3.30 4.53 2.03
CA SER A 41 2.20 4.45 2.97
C SER A 41 2.56 5.01 4.35
N PHE A 42 3.74 4.70 4.87
CA PHE A 42 4.21 5.24 6.15
C PHE A 42 4.41 6.75 6.07
N GLY A 43 5.00 7.25 4.97
CA GLY A 43 5.17 8.67 4.73
C GLY A 43 3.84 9.41 4.60
N LEU A 44 2.86 8.82 3.92
CA LEU A 44 1.49 9.35 3.83
C LEU A 44 0.82 9.37 5.21
N TYR A 45 0.95 8.29 5.98
CA TYR A 45 0.39 8.17 7.32
C TYR A 45 0.93 9.22 8.31
N HIS A 46 2.24 9.49 8.22
CA HIS A 46 2.95 10.50 9.02
C HIS A 46 2.88 11.91 8.45
N ASN A 47 2.16 12.13 7.33
CA ASN A 47 2.01 13.43 6.68
C ASN A 47 3.38 14.08 6.35
N VAL A 48 4.34 13.30 5.87
CA VAL A 48 5.69 13.80 5.52
C VAL A 48 5.58 14.90 4.45
N PRO A 49 6.26 16.05 4.62
CA PRO A 49 6.26 17.14 3.63
C PRO A 49 6.76 16.63 2.28
N GLY A 50 6.05 16.93 1.19
CA GLY A 50 6.41 16.52 -0.18
C GLY A 50 5.54 15.41 -0.77
N LEU A 51 4.85 14.60 0.05
CA LEU A 51 3.90 13.59 -0.44
C LEU A 51 2.53 14.18 -0.83
N GLY A 52 2.41 15.52 -0.75
CA GLY A 52 1.24 16.31 -1.18
C GLY A 52 0.71 15.93 -2.57
N MET A 53 1.61 15.64 -3.50
CA MET A 53 1.25 15.31 -4.88
C MET A 53 0.47 14.00 -5.01
N LEU A 54 0.67 13.05 -4.09
CA LEU A 54 0.00 11.74 -4.13
C LEU A 54 -1.46 11.83 -3.69
N TRP A 55 -1.80 12.74 -2.78
CA TRP A 55 -3.14 12.81 -2.19
C TRP A 55 -3.99 14.02 -2.62
N ARG A 56 -3.36 15.12 -3.05
CA ARG A 56 -4.08 16.32 -3.54
C ARG A 56 -5.08 16.03 -4.67
N PRO A 57 -4.81 15.13 -5.64
CA PRO A 57 -5.79 14.80 -6.70
C PRO A 57 -7.08 14.17 -6.16
N PHE A 58 -7.03 13.57 -4.97
CA PHE A 58 -8.12 12.81 -4.37
C PHE A 58 -8.96 13.63 -3.37
N ARG A 59 -8.83 14.96 -3.38
CA ARG A 59 -9.53 15.89 -2.46
C ARG A 59 -9.35 15.58 -0.97
N ALA A 60 -8.33 14.81 -0.61
CA ALA A 60 -8.00 14.50 0.77
C ALA A 60 -7.39 15.73 1.47
N GLN A 61 -7.62 15.88 2.77
CA GLN A 61 -7.10 17.01 3.56
C GLN A 61 -5.62 16.83 3.93
N ASN A 62 -5.15 15.58 4.04
CA ASN A 62 -3.76 15.23 4.33
C ASN A 62 -3.46 13.78 3.89
N GLY A 63 -2.22 13.32 4.04
CA GLY A 63 -1.80 11.98 3.64
C GLY A 63 -2.51 10.87 4.42
N ARG A 64 -2.78 11.07 5.71
CA ARG A 64 -3.51 10.10 6.55
C ARG A 64 -4.99 9.98 6.15
N ASP A 65 -5.62 11.10 5.84
CA ASP A 65 -6.98 11.17 5.29
C ASP A 65 -7.07 10.52 3.91
N PHE A 66 -6.03 10.67 3.09
CA PHE A 66 -5.96 9.94 1.84
C PHE A 66 -5.88 8.43 2.03
N MET A 67 -5.14 7.94 3.03
CA MET A 67 -5.09 6.51 3.33
C MET A 67 -6.45 5.95 3.75
N TRP A 68 -7.17 6.67 4.62
CA TRP A 68 -8.42 6.21 5.23
C TRP A 68 -9.68 6.55 4.46
N ASN A 69 -9.71 7.61 3.66
CA ASN A 69 -10.96 8.09 3.07
C ASN A 69 -10.91 8.11 1.55
N SER A 70 -9.82 8.59 0.95
CA SER A 70 -9.69 8.88 -0.50
C SER A 70 -11.02 9.29 -1.18
N GLY A 71 -11.86 10.10 -0.52
CA GLY A 71 -13.13 10.59 -1.05
C GLY A 71 -14.34 9.65 -1.09
N VAL A 72 -14.29 8.43 -0.55
CA VAL A 72 -15.43 7.47 -0.56
C VAL A 72 -15.99 7.16 0.83
N PHE A 73 -15.16 7.26 1.86
CA PHE A 73 -15.57 7.07 3.25
C PHE A 73 -15.31 8.34 4.08
N SER A 74 -16.00 8.46 5.21
CA SER A 74 -15.92 9.61 6.13
C SER A 74 -15.42 9.19 7.51
N VAL A 75 -14.25 8.54 7.56
CA VAL A 75 -13.57 8.18 8.81
C VAL A 75 -12.97 9.45 9.42
N ASP A 76 -13.36 9.79 10.65
CA ASP A 76 -12.85 10.96 11.36
C ASP A 76 -11.43 10.71 11.87
N VAL A 77 -10.46 11.03 11.01
CA VAL A 77 -9.03 10.86 11.29
C VAL A 77 -8.52 11.81 12.38
N ALA A 78 -9.30 12.84 12.75
CA ALA A 78 -8.97 13.76 13.84
C ALA A 78 -9.21 13.13 15.22
N ARG A 79 -10.07 12.11 15.29
CA ARG A 79 -10.28 11.24 16.47
C ARG A 79 -9.54 9.91 16.34
N ALA A 80 -8.45 9.85 15.58
CA ALA A 80 -7.63 8.66 15.43
C ALA A 80 -7.02 8.25 16.78
N GLU A 81 -7.72 7.38 17.50
CA GLU A 81 -7.25 6.74 18.72
C GLU A 81 -6.44 5.46 18.39
N TRP A 82 -5.87 4.82 19.41
CA TRP A 82 -5.07 3.59 19.29
C TRP A 82 -5.65 2.51 18.36
N PRO A 83 -6.99 2.27 18.26
CA PRO A 83 -7.54 1.22 17.39
C PRO A 83 -7.27 1.49 15.91
N LEU A 84 -7.25 2.77 15.51
CA LEU A 84 -7.03 3.17 14.12
C LEU A 84 -5.57 2.97 13.71
N HIS A 85 -4.63 3.16 14.65
CA HIS A 85 -3.23 2.79 14.47
C HIS A 85 -3.05 1.26 14.39
N ALA A 86 -3.74 0.50 15.23
CA ALA A 86 -3.71 -0.96 15.21
C ALA A 86 -4.27 -1.54 13.90
N MET A 87 -5.36 -0.98 13.38
CA MET A 87 -5.90 -1.39 12.07
C MET A 87 -4.94 -1.05 10.93
N ALA A 88 -4.32 0.13 10.93
CA ALA A 88 -3.30 0.47 9.93
C ALA A 88 -2.13 -0.53 9.97
N ALA A 89 -1.64 -0.86 11.16
CA ALA A 89 -0.60 -1.87 11.36
C ALA A 89 -1.03 -3.27 10.87
N ALA A 90 -2.28 -3.66 11.13
CA ALA A 90 -2.83 -4.92 10.65
C ALA A 90 -2.87 -4.96 9.11
N ILE A 91 -3.31 -3.88 8.46
CA ILE A 91 -3.33 -3.79 6.99
C ILE A 91 -1.90 -3.85 6.44
N PHE A 92 -0.95 -3.14 7.04
CA PHE A 92 0.46 -3.22 6.68
C PHE A 92 1.03 -4.64 6.80
N ALA A 93 0.66 -5.37 7.85
CA ALA A 93 1.07 -6.76 8.03
C ALA A 93 0.53 -7.68 6.92
N THR A 94 -0.55 -7.31 6.24
CA THR A 94 -1.08 -8.08 5.10
C THR A 94 -0.34 -7.83 3.77
N TYR A 95 0.49 -6.78 3.65
CA TYR A 95 1.13 -6.44 2.37
C TYR A 95 2.04 -7.55 1.81
N PRO A 96 2.92 -8.18 2.63
CA PRO A 96 3.72 -9.32 2.18
C PRO A 96 2.87 -10.53 1.75
N PHE A 97 1.67 -10.68 2.30
CA PHE A 97 0.77 -11.77 1.93
C PHE A 97 0.22 -11.59 0.52
N PHE A 98 -0.25 -10.39 0.15
CA PHE A 98 -0.82 -10.13 -1.17
C PHE A 98 0.20 -10.26 -2.30
N ILE A 99 1.42 -9.74 -2.11
CA ILE A 99 2.47 -9.86 -3.13
C ILE A 99 2.88 -11.32 -3.36
N LYS A 100 3.00 -12.12 -2.28
CA LYS A 100 3.30 -13.55 -2.38
C LYS A 100 2.17 -14.35 -3.02
N LEU A 101 0.92 -13.96 -2.76
CA LEU A 101 -0.24 -14.56 -3.41
C LEU A 101 -0.22 -14.30 -4.93
N GLY A 102 0.11 -13.06 -5.33
CA GLY A 102 0.32 -12.70 -6.73
C GLY A 102 1.43 -13.50 -7.40
N ARG A 103 2.60 -13.62 -6.76
CA ARG A 103 3.72 -14.44 -7.24
C ARG A 103 3.34 -15.93 -7.35
N ARG A 104 2.55 -16.46 -6.41
CA ARG A 104 2.06 -17.84 -6.48
C ARG A 104 1.13 -18.04 -7.68
N LEU A 105 0.24 -17.09 -7.95
CA LEU A 105 -0.61 -17.16 -9.13
C LEU A 105 0.24 -17.04 -10.41
N GLY A 106 1.16 -16.08 -10.50
CA GLY A 106 2.04 -15.90 -11.65
C GLY A 106 2.95 -17.10 -11.97
N ARG A 107 3.13 -18.05 -11.05
CA ARG A 107 3.79 -19.35 -11.31
C ARG A 107 2.88 -20.40 -11.95
N ARG A 108 1.56 -20.26 -11.77
CA ARG A 108 0.55 -21.24 -12.21
C ARG A 108 -0.08 -20.90 -13.56
N ILE A 109 0.08 -19.67 -14.04
CA ILE A 109 -0.43 -19.12 -15.32
C ILE A 109 0.71 -18.57 -16.16
#